data_AF-D5EAY4-F1
#
_entry.id   AF-D5EAY4-F1
#
_cell.length_a   1.000
_cell.length_b   1.000
_cell.length_c   1.000
_cell.angle_alpha   90.00
_cell.angle_beta   90.00
_cell.angle_gamma   90.00
#
_symmetry.space_group_name_H-M   'P 1'
#
loop_
_entity.id
_entity.type
_entity.pdbx_description
1 polymer ?
#
loop_
_entity_poly.entity_id
_entity_poly.type
_entity_poly.pdbx_seq_one_letter_code
_entity_poly.pdbx_strand_id
1 'polypeptide(L)'
;MQKKLQGVVSLGEALSHPLRLKLICMLADREWYVYELAKELDVSRQVLYLHLKRLEKADIVESDLRLEEDDMRAKKFFKLKEFDVKLDVKDLKNIFETETITKKN
;
A
#
# COMPACT_ATOMS: atom_id res chain seq x y z
N MET A 1 -15.35 5.57 -12.95
CA MET A 1 -13.92 5.37 -13.24
C MET A 1 -13.68 3.86 -13.32
N GLN A 2 -13.29 3.32 -14.47
CA GLN A 2 -13.19 1.86 -14.66
C GLN A 2 -11.98 1.33 -13.89
N LYS A 3 -12.22 0.37 -12.99
CA LYS A 3 -11.14 -0.32 -12.25
C LYS A 3 -10.47 -1.33 -13.18
N LYS A 4 -9.15 -1.33 -13.23
CA LYS A 4 -8.39 -2.33 -14.01
C LYS A 4 -8.18 -3.59 -13.19
N LEU A 5 -8.18 -4.77 -13.83
CA LEU A 5 -7.93 -6.07 -13.17
C LEU A 5 -6.67 -6.05 -12.29
N GLN A 6 -5.56 -5.54 -12.83
CA GLN A 6 -4.30 -5.45 -12.10
C GLN A 6 -4.38 -4.57 -10.84
N GLY A 7 -5.21 -3.52 -10.87
CA GLY A 7 -5.44 -2.65 -9.72
C GLY A 7 -6.19 -3.39 -8.61
N VAL A 8 -7.24 -4.13 -8.96
CA VAL A 8 -8.01 -4.96 -8.02
C VAL A 8 -7.13 -6.05 -7.39
N VAL A 9 -6.33 -6.75 -8.20
CA VAL A 9 -5.42 -7.79 -7.70
C VAL A 9 -4.35 -7.20 -6.78
N SER A 10 -3.73 -6.08 -7.15
CA SER A 10 -2.69 -5.44 -6.34
C SER A 10 -3.25 -4.95 -4.99
N LEU A 11 -4.48 -4.42 -4.99
CA LEU A 11 -5.19 -4.04 -3.78
C LEU A 11 -5.48 -5.25 -2.87
N GLY A 12 -5.98 -6.34 -3.45
CA GLY A 12 -6.22 -7.59 -2.72
C GLY A 12 -4.95 -8.16 -2.10
N GLU A 13 -3.84 -8.18 -2.85
CA GLU A 13 -2.52 -8.56 -2.34
C GLU A 13 -2.08 -7.65 -1.19
N ALA A 14 -2.29 -6.34 -1.27
CA ALA A 14 -1.89 -5.41 -0.23
C ALA A 14 -2.70 -5.57 1.07
N LEU A 15 -3.98 -5.94 0.98
CA LEU A 15 -4.85 -6.05 2.16
C LEU A 15 -4.90 -7.46 2.77
N SER A 16 -4.45 -8.50 2.08
CA SER A 16 -4.55 -9.92 2.50
C SER A 16 -3.57 -10.38 3.60
N HIS A 17 -3.11 -9.48 4.47
CA HIS A 17 -2.21 -9.85 5.57
C HIS A 17 -2.43 -9.00 6.83
N PRO A 18 -2.55 -9.60 8.03
CA PRO A 18 -2.85 -8.89 9.27
C PRO A 18 -1.89 -7.73 9.57
N LEU A 19 -0.58 -7.94 9.41
CA LEU A 19 0.42 -6.89 9.63
C LEU A 19 0.23 -5.68 8.70
N ARG A 20 -0.22 -5.87 7.45
CA ARG A 20 -0.46 -4.74 6.53
C ARG A 20 -1.68 -3.93 6.94
N LEU A 21 -2.72 -4.58 7.45
CA LEU A 21 -3.87 -3.88 8.03
C LEU A 21 -3.49 -3.11 9.30
N LYS A 22 -2.68 -3.73 10.19
CA LYS A 22 -2.15 -3.03 11.38
C LYS A 22 -1.31 -1.80 11.00
N LEU A 23 -0.45 -1.93 9.98
CA LEU A 23 0.33 -0.80 9.46
C LEU A 23 -0.54 0.34 8.96
N ILE A 24 -1.61 0.05 8.22
CA ILE A 24 -2.57 1.07 7.77
C ILE A 24 -3.16 1.82 8.96
N CYS A 25 -3.59 1.11 10.02
CA CYS A 25 -4.12 1.75 11.23
C CYS A 25 -3.07 2.65 11.90
N MET A 26 -1.83 2.17 12.09
CA MET A 26 -0.78 2.97 12.71
C MET A 26 -0.39 4.20 11.89
N LEU A 27 -0.42 4.09 10.56
CA LEU A 27 -0.13 5.19 9.63
C LEU A 27 -1.30 6.17 9.47
N ALA A 28 -2.52 5.78 9.86
CA ALA A 28 -3.67 6.66 9.90
C ALA A 28 -3.57 7.68 11.03
N ASP A 29 -2.93 7.31 12.15
CA ASP A 29 -2.74 8.19 13.30
C ASP A 29 -1.65 9.24 13.04
N ARG A 30 -0.55 8.84 12.38
CA ARG A 30 0.59 9.70 12.03
C ARG A 30 1.52 9.06 11.02
N GLU A 31 2.40 9.87 10.46
CA GLU A 31 3.57 9.38 9.72
C GLU A 31 4.57 8.69 10.66
N TRP A 32 5.28 7.70 10.16
CA TRP A 32 6.26 6.94 10.94
C TRP A 32 7.63 6.87 10.27
N TYR A 33 8.69 7.08 11.06
CA TYR A 33 10.03 6.67 10.67
C TYR A 33 10.12 5.14 10.65
N VAL A 34 10.61 4.56 9.55
CA VAL A 34 10.65 3.10 9.37
C VAL A 34 11.32 2.35 10.52
N TYR A 35 12.40 2.90 11.09
CA TYR A 35 13.10 2.21 12.18
C TYR A 35 12.32 2.21 13.50
N GLU A 36 11.65 3.31 13.83
CA GLU A 36 10.79 3.39 15.01
C GLU A 36 9.59 2.47 14.87
N LEU A 37 8.96 2.46 13.69
CA LEU A 37 7.84 1.58 13.40
C LEU A 37 8.22 0.09 13.50
N ALA A 38 9.42 -0.28 13.04
CA ALA A 38 9.92 -1.65 13.16
C ALA A 38 10.08 -2.08 14.63
N LYS A 39 10.60 -1.16 15.48
CA LYS A 39 10.71 -1.40 16.92
C LYS A 39 9.35 -1.52 17.60
N GLU A 40 8.43 -0.61 17.28
CA GLU A 40 7.08 -0.58 17.85
C GLU A 40 6.31 -1.88 17.53
N LEU A 41 6.52 -2.42 16.33
CA LEU A 41 5.88 -3.64 15.87
C LEU A 41 6.63 -4.93 16.26
N ASP A 42 7.80 -4.82 16.89
CA ASP A 42 8.71 -5.94 17.19
C ASP A 42 9.00 -6.82 15.96
N VAL A 43 9.32 -6.18 14.83
CA VAL A 43 9.68 -6.87 13.57
C VAL A 43 11.00 -6.38 13.01
N SER A 44 11.65 -7.22 12.19
CA SER A 44 12.84 -6.79 11.48
C SER A 44 12.51 -5.71 10.45
N ARG A 45 13.46 -4.81 10.21
CA ARG A 45 13.33 -3.76 9.17
C ARG A 45 13.05 -4.37 7.80
N GLN A 46 13.69 -5.49 7.47
CA GLN A 46 13.54 -6.16 6.18
C GLN A 46 12.09 -6.64 5.98
N VAL A 47 11.50 -7.23 7.02
CA VAL A 47 10.09 -7.67 7.00
C VAL A 47 9.17 -6.46 6.84
N LEU A 48 9.37 -5.41 7.66
CA LEU A 48 8.58 -4.19 7.57
C LEU A 48 8.64 -3.56 6.16
N TYR A 49 9.83 -3.48 5.55
CA TYR A 49 10.01 -2.97 4.20
C TYR A 49 9.24 -3.77 3.14
N LEU A 50 9.20 -5.11 3.26
CA LEU A 50 8.44 -5.94 2.34
C LEU A 50 6.94 -5.62 2.40
N HIS A 51 6.41 -5.42 3.62
CA HIS A 51 5.01 -5.06 3.82
C HIS A 51 4.69 -3.64 3.31
N LEU A 52 5.53 -2.66 3.66
CA LEU A 52 5.37 -1.27 3.21
C LEU A 52 5.47 -1.15 1.69
N LYS A 53 6.39 -1.87 1.04
CA LYS A 53 6.52 -1.87 -0.43
C LYS A 53 5.28 -2.43 -1.13
N ARG A 54 4.62 -3.44 -0.53
CA ARG A 54 3.36 -3.98 -1.06
C ARG A 54 2.22 -2.98 -0.94
N LEU A 55 2.14 -2.27 0.18
CA LEU A 55 1.17 -1.19 0.38
C LEU A 55 1.42 -0.01 -0.57
N GLU A 56 2.68 0.38 -0.77
CA GLU A 56 3.09 1.46 -1.68
C GLU A 56 2.79 1.11 -3.15
N LYS A 57 3.02 -0.14 -3.56
CA LYS A 57 2.65 -0.64 -4.90
C LYS A 57 1.14 -0.58 -5.15
N ALA A 58 0.32 -0.72 -4.10
CA ALA A 58 -1.13 -0.59 -4.19
C ALA A 58 -1.63 0.85 -3.98
N ASP A 59 -0.71 1.81 -3.92
CA ASP A 59 -0.99 3.24 -3.74
C ASP A 59 -1.73 3.57 -2.42
N ILE A 60 -1.54 2.75 -1.38
CA ILE A 60 -2.16 2.94 -0.06
C ILE A 60 -1.28 3.82 0.83
N VAL A 61 0.04 3.74 0.67
CA VAL A 61 1.01 4.53 1.44
C VAL A 61 2.01 5.17 0.49
N GLU A 62 2.64 6.25 0.93
CA GLU A 62 3.80 6.84 0.25
C GLU A 62 4.95 7.05 1.21
N SER A 63 6.15 7.16 0.65
CA SER A 63 7.37 7.36 1.43
C SER A 63 8.12 8.62 1.07
N ASP A 64 8.80 9.17 2.07
CA ASP A 64 9.60 10.38 1.97
C ASP A 64 10.97 10.18 2.64
N LEU A 65 12.02 10.75 2.05
CA LEU A 65 13.38 10.72 2.60
C LEU A 65 13.70 12.10 3.16
N ARG A 66 13.79 12.20 4.48
CA ARG A 66 14.09 13.45 5.18
C ARG A 66 15.52 13.43 5.70
N LEU A 67 16.24 14.51 5.46
CA LEU A 67 17.51 14.77 6.11
C LEU A 67 17.23 15.43 7.46
N GLU A 68 18.00 15.09 8.47
CA GLU A 68 17.99 15.84 9.73
C GLU A 68 19.13 16.85 9.74
N GLU A 69 18.89 18.01 10.35
CA GLU A 69 19.87 19.09 10.41
C GLU A 69 21.16 18.65 11.15
N ASP A 70 21.02 17.75 12.13
CA ASP A 70 22.11 17.25 12.98
C ASP A 70 22.60 15.82 12.63
N ASP A 71 21.98 15.15 11.65
CA ASP A 71 22.35 13.79 11.23
C ASP A 71 22.37 13.70 9.69
N MET A 72 23.56 13.48 9.14
CA MET A 72 23.75 13.32 7.68
C MET A 72 23.05 12.09 7.09
N ARG A 73 22.40 11.26 7.92
CA ARG A 73 21.66 10.08 7.49
C ARG A 73 20.24 10.46 7.10
N ALA A 74 19.88 10.19 5.85
CA ALA A 74 18.51 10.28 5.41
C ALA A 74 17.61 9.26 6.15
N LYS A 75 16.55 9.74 6.80
CA LYS A 75 15.52 8.93 7.43
C LYS A 75 14.36 8.74 6.48
N LYS A 76 13.95 7.49 6.28
CA LYS A 76 12.79 7.15 5.46
C LYS A 76 11.52 7.13 6.31
N PHE A 77 10.58 8.00 5.98
CA PHE A 77 9.26 8.06 6.58
C PHE A 77 8.23 7.44 5.64
N PHE A 78 7.16 6.91 6.22
CA PHE A 78 5.97 6.50 5.48
C PHE A 78 4.75 7.20 6.05
N LYS A 79 3.79 7.51 5.18
CA LYS A 79 2.50 8.07 5.54
C LYS A 79 1.37 7.40 4.76
N LEU A 80 0.18 7.41 5.34
CA LEU A 80 -1.01 6.89 4.68
C LEU A 80 -1.47 7.87 3.59
N LYS A 81 -1.86 7.33 2.44
CA LYS A 81 -2.60 8.09 1.42
C LYS A 81 -4.09 7.97 1.70
N GLU A 82 -4.87 9.01 1.41
CA GLU A 82 -6.33 8.88 1.45
C GLU A 82 -6.79 7.89 0.39
N PHE A 83 -7.56 6.87 0.78
CA PHE A 83 -8.09 5.86 -0.12
C PHE A 83 -9.47 5.38 0.35
N ASP A 84 -10.31 5.01 -0.61
CA ASP A 84 -11.59 4.34 -0.36
C ASP A 84 -11.69 3.10 -1.26
N VAL A 85 -12.17 1.99 -0.69
CA VAL A 85 -12.26 0.70 -1.38
C VAL A 85 -13.69 0.21 -1.39
N LYS A 86 -14.30 0.29 -2.57
CA LYS A 86 -15.53 -0.40 -2.90
C LYS A 86 -15.30 -1.36 -4.07
N LEU A 87 -15.56 -2.64 -3.90
CA LEU A 87 -15.52 -3.62 -4.99
C LEU A 87 -16.81 -4.42 -4.96
N ASP A 88 -17.59 -4.36 -6.03
CA ASP A 88 -18.83 -5.11 -6.16
C ASP A 88 -18.84 -6.04 -7.39
N VAL A 89 -19.88 -6.87 -7.49
CA VAL A 89 -20.03 -7.82 -8.60
C VAL A 89 -20.14 -7.12 -9.96
N LYS A 90 -20.69 -5.89 -10.02
CA LYS A 90 -20.79 -5.14 -11.27
C LYS A 90 -19.41 -4.70 -11.74
N ASP A 91 -18.55 -4.26 -10.82
CA ASP A 91 -17.16 -3.92 -11.13
C ASP A 91 -16.42 -5.13 -11.73
N LEU A 92 -16.59 -6.32 -11.14
CA LEU A 92 -15.96 -7.55 -11.64
C LEU A 92 -16.48 -7.94 -13.03
N LYS A 93 -17.79 -7.87 -13.26
CA LYS A 93 -18.38 -8.13 -14.59
C LYS A 93 -17.82 -7.17 -15.63
N ASN A 94 -17.79 -5.88 -15.32
CA ASN A 94 -17.26 -4.86 -16.23
C ASN A 94 -15.81 -5.14 -16.62
N ILE A 95 -14.97 -5.57 -15.68
CA ILE A 95 -13.55 -5.92 -15.95
C ILE A 95 -13.47 -7.02 -17.03
N PHE A 96 -14.19 -8.12 -16.86
CA PHE A 96 -14.10 -9.28 -17.77
C PHE A 96 -14.91 -9.12 -19.07
N GLU A 97 -15.97 -8.31 -19.08
CA GLU A 97 -16.75 -7.99 -20.29
C GLU A 97 -15.93 -7.11 -21.26
N THR A 98 -15.16 -6.14 -20.76
CA THR A 98 -14.27 -5.36 -21.64
C THR A 98 -13.12 -6.18 -22.24
N GLU A 99 -12.63 -7.21 -21.54
CA GLU A 99 -11.56 -8.08 -22.07
C GLU A 99 -12.06 -9.04 -23.16
N THR A 100 -13.36 -9.34 -23.19
CA THR A 100 -13.94 -10.23 -24.22
C THR A 100 -14.10 -9.53 -25.57
N ILE A 101 -14.26 -8.21 -25.58
CA ILE A 101 -14.38 -7.42 -26.82
C ILE A 101 -13.01 -7.28 -27.51
N THR A 102 -11.91 -7.17 -26.75
CA THR A 102 -10.57 -6.98 -27.31
C THR A 102 -9.96 -8.27 -27.91
N LYS A 103 -10.40 -9.46 -27.48
CA LYS A 103 -9.91 -10.75 -28.02
C LYS A 103 -10.60 -11.22 -29.31
N LYS A 104 -11.56 -10.44 -29.83
CA LYS A 104 -12.37 -10.84 -31.00
C LYS A 104 -12.00 -10.12 -32.31
N ASN A 105 -10.95 -9.29 -32.31
CA ASN A 105 -10.39 -8.64 -33.49
C ASN A 105 -8.92 -9.02 -33.69
#